data_AF-A0A6N6VVS9-F1
#
_entry.id   AF-A0A6N6VVS9-F1
#
_cell.length_a   1.000
_cell.length_b   1.000
_cell.length_c   1.000
_cell.angle_alpha   90.00
_cell.angle_beta   90.00
_cell.angle_gamma   90.00
#
_symmetry.space_group_name_H-M   'P 1'
#
loop_
_entity.id
_entity.type
_entity.pdbx_description
1 polymer ?
#
loop_
_entity_poly.entity_id
_entity_poly.type
_entity_poly.pdbx_seq_one_letter_code
_entity_poly.pdbx_strand_id
1 'polypeptide(L)'
;MMRLVEENYSFKDIHYSVKHNIDYILNTRNTLSVDEFLTLSRHHINSSNFGLPNINRLTLANESDKENLCLCIKKALNFFEPRFFNLEVTFQNYNKYKRIAQICASGKIDSENATINLFLHVSVWKFNCE
;
A
#
# COMPACT_ATOMS: atom_id res chain seq x y z
N MET A 1 -27.80 -24.45 10.72
CA MET A 1 -27.72 -23.32 9.76
C MET A 1 -27.18 -22.08 10.49
N MET A 2 -25.96 -22.16 11.03
CA MET A 2 -25.39 -21.12 11.93
C MET A 2 -23.92 -20.78 11.64
N ARG A 3 -23.25 -21.52 10.75
CA ARG A 3 -21.82 -21.37 10.44
C ARG A 3 -21.49 -20.22 9.47
N LEU A 4 -22.40 -19.92 8.54
CA LEU A 4 -22.17 -18.93 7.47
C LEU A 4 -22.19 -17.46 7.95
N VAL A 5 -22.79 -17.18 9.11
CA VAL A 5 -22.95 -15.79 9.60
C VAL A 5 -21.72 -15.35 10.40
N GLU A 6 -21.11 -16.25 11.16
CA GLU A 6 -19.90 -15.95 11.97
C GLU A 6 -18.65 -15.77 11.10
N GLU A 7 -18.46 -16.61 10.06
CA GLU A 7 -17.32 -16.52 9.14
C GLU A 7 -17.30 -15.18 8.38
N ASN A 8 -18.47 -14.70 7.94
CA ASN A 8 -18.59 -13.43 7.21
C ASN A 8 -18.32 -12.18 8.06
N TYR A 9 -18.61 -12.24 9.37
CA TYR A 9 -18.32 -11.13 10.29
C TYR A 9 -16.81 -11.06 10.55
N SER A 10 -16.19 -12.21 10.80
CA SER A 10 -14.74 -12.33 11.01
C SER A 10 -13.93 -11.83 9.80
N PHE A 11 -14.33 -12.18 8.58
CA PHE A 11 -13.62 -11.74 7.38
C PHE A 11 -13.71 -10.22 7.16
N LYS A 12 -14.89 -9.62 7.35
CA LYS A 12 -15.06 -8.16 7.24
C LYS A 12 -14.23 -7.40 8.27
N ASP A 13 -14.13 -7.93 9.49
CA ASP A 13 -13.32 -7.34 10.55
C ASP A 13 -11.82 -7.44 10.24
N ILE A 14 -11.36 -8.58 9.70
CA ILE A 14 -9.98 -8.75 9.23
C ILE A 14 -9.68 -7.78 8.07
N HIS A 15 -10.56 -7.71 7.08
CA HIS A 15 -10.39 -6.83 5.94
C HIS A 15 -10.33 -5.35 6.37
N TYR A 16 -11.20 -4.93 7.30
CA TYR A 16 -11.15 -3.60 7.89
C TYR A 16 -9.85 -3.33 8.64
N SER A 17 -9.40 -4.29 9.48
CA SER A 17 -8.14 -4.19 10.22
C SER A 17 -6.92 -4.08 9.29
N VAL A 18 -6.88 -4.88 8.22
CA VAL A 18 -5.83 -4.83 7.19
C VAL A 18 -5.84 -3.48 6.49
N LYS A 19 -7.00 -3.01 6.03
CA LYS A 19 -7.15 -1.72 5.36
C LYS A 19 -6.70 -0.55 6.26
N HIS A 20 -7.05 -0.59 7.54
CA HIS A 20 -6.63 0.41 8.53
C HIS A 20 -5.12 0.41 8.75
N ASN A 21 -4.49 -0.78 8.83
CA ASN A 21 -3.04 -0.88 8.94
C ASN A 21 -2.32 -0.40 7.66
N ILE A 22 -2.86 -0.72 6.48
CA ILE A 22 -2.36 -0.20 5.20
C ILE A 22 -2.37 1.34 5.21
N ASP A 23 -3.44 1.97 5.70
CA ASP A 23 -3.49 3.43 5.79
C ASP A 23 -2.36 3.99 6.68
N TYR A 24 -2.08 3.34 7.83
CA TYR A 24 -0.94 3.72 8.67
C TYR A 24 0.41 3.52 7.98
N ILE A 25 0.64 2.37 7.34
CA ILE A 25 1.89 2.06 6.63
C ILE A 25 2.14 3.10 5.52
N LEU A 26 1.14 3.35 4.69
CA LEU A 26 1.28 4.23 3.53
C LEU A 26 1.29 5.72 3.89
N ASN A 27 0.86 6.10 5.09
CA ASN A 27 0.93 7.49 5.56
C ASN A 27 2.07 7.75 6.56
N THR A 28 2.77 6.72 7.01
CA THR A 28 4.01 6.87 7.77
C THR A 28 5.18 7.02 6.81
N ARG A 29 6.03 8.03 7.03
CA ARG A 29 7.22 8.32 6.23
C ARG A 29 8.45 7.92 7.02
N ASN A 30 9.29 7.06 6.44
CA ASN A 30 10.63 6.82 6.96
C ASN A 30 11.65 7.73 6.25
N THR A 31 12.90 7.71 6.72
CA THR A 31 13.97 8.59 6.24
C THR A 31 14.71 8.06 5.02
N LEU A 32 14.39 6.86 4.54
CA LEU A 32 15.08 6.26 3.40
C LEU A 32 14.64 6.96 2.10
N SER A 33 15.59 7.06 1.18
CA SER A 33 15.28 7.33 -0.22
C SER A 33 14.57 6.15 -0.87
N VAL A 34 13.99 6.38 -2.04
CA VAL A 34 13.36 5.32 -2.85
C VAL A 34 14.36 4.21 -3.17
N ASP A 35 15.58 4.55 -3.61
CA ASP A 35 16.59 3.56 -4.00
C ASP A 35 17.08 2.73 -2.81
N GLU A 36 17.35 3.36 -1.67
CA GLU A 36 17.71 2.66 -0.43
C GLU A 36 16.60 1.72 0.03
N PHE A 37 15.34 2.16 -0.04
CA PHE A 37 14.21 1.33 0.33
C PHE A 37 14.00 0.15 -0.62
N LEU A 38 14.13 0.37 -1.93
CA LEU A 38 13.99 -0.69 -2.95
C LEU A 38 15.11 -1.71 -2.88
N THR A 39 16.30 -1.34 -2.40
CA THR A 39 17.43 -2.26 -2.16
C THR A 39 17.44 -2.91 -0.77
N LEU A 40 16.69 -2.36 0.20
CA LEU A 40 16.62 -2.85 1.57
C LEU A 40 16.20 -4.33 1.63
N SER A 41 17.00 -5.18 2.28
CA SER A 41 16.64 -6.59 2.46
C SER A 41 15.74 -6.80 3.69
N ARG A 42 14.97 -7.90 3.69
CA ARG A 42 14.05 -8.23 4.80
C ARG A 42 14.74 -8.30 6.17
N HIS A 43 16.01 -8.71 6.21
CA HIS A 43 16.77 -8.83 7.47
C HIS A 43 17.16 -7.48 8.10
N HIS A 44 17.05 -6.38 7.35
CA HIS A 44 17.38 -5.04 7.83
C HIS A 44 16.14 -4.21 8.17
N ILE A 45 14.94 -4.80 8.11
CA ILE A 45 13.70 -4.14 8.51
C ILE A 45 13.67 -3.99 10.04
N ASN A 46 13.33 -2.79 10.52
CA ASN A 46 13.16 -2.47 11.92
C ASN A 46 12.16 -1.32 12.07
N SER A 47 11.87 -0.91 13.30
CA SER A 47 10.91 0.17 13.57
C SER A 47 11.30 1.51 12.91
N SER A 48 12.59 1.80 12.75
CA SER A 48 13.08 3.05 12.15
C SER A 48 12.82 3.14 10.64
N ASN A 49 12.56 2.02 9.97
CA ASN A 49 12.22 1.98 8.54
C ASN A 49 10.75 1.57 8.28
N PHE A 50 9.91 1.59 9.30
CA PHE A 50 8.47 1.37 9.16
C PHE A 50 7.80 2.42 8.25
N GLY A 51 6.89 1.96 7.39
CA GLY A 51 6.12 2.81 6.46
C GLY A 51 6.73 2.94 5.07
N LEU A 52 6.38 4.01 4.36
CA LEU A 52 6.90 4.33 3.02
C LEU A 52 8.14 5.22 3.08
N PRO A 53 9.07 5.10 2.10
CA PRO A 53 10.16 6.04 1.95
C PRO A 53 9.67 7.44 1.57
N ASN A 54 10.58 8.41 1.60
CA ASN A 54 10.27 9.75 1.10
C ASN A 54 10.09 9.75 -0.43
N ILE A 55 8.83 9.66 -0.86
CA ILE A 55 8.42 9.63 -2.26
C ILE A 55 8.20 11.02 -2.89
N ASN A 56 8.44 12.11 -2.17
CA ASN A 56 8.16 13.47 -2.64
C ASN A 56 8.98 13.88 -3.88
N ARG A 57 10.07 13.15 -4.17
CA ARG A 57 10.93 13.39 -5.35
C ARG A 57 10.42 12.71 -6.62
N LEU A 58 9.45 11.80 -6.51
CA LEU A 58 8.85 11.12 -7.66
C LEU A 58 7.92 12.07 -8.43
N THR A 59 7.96 12.00 -9.76
CA THR A 59 7.00 12.68 -10.63
C THR A 59 6.03 11.71 -11.28
N LEU A 60 4.74 12.01 -11.21
CA LEU A 60 3.70 11.23 -11.89
C LEU A 60 3.62 11.47 -13.40
N ALA A 61 4.55 12.25 -13.97
CA ALA A 61 4.69 12.43 -15.40
C ALA A 61 5.54 11.33 -16.06
N ASN A 62 6.43 10.68 -15.29
CA ASN A 62 7.34 9.65 -15.78
C ASN A 62 6.80 8.26 -15.43
N GLU A 63 6.83 7.31 -16.37
CA GLU A 63 6.42 5.93 -16.10
C GLU A 63 7.34 5.25 -15.09
N SER A 64 8.66 5.49 -15.16
CA SER A 64 9.62 4.88 -14.22
C SER A 64 9.34 5.30 -12.76
N ASP A 65 8.90 6.54 -12.54
CA ASP A 65 8.55 7.00 -11.19
C ASP A 65 7.22 6.42 -10.70
N LYS A 66 6.26 6.20 -11.60
CA LYS A 66 5.02 5.48 -11.27
C LYS A 66 5.29 4.02 -10.91
N GLU A 67 6.20 3.37 -11.65
CA GLU A 67 6.66 2.02 -11.35
C GLU A 67 7.35 1.97 -9.99
N ASN A 68 8.29 2.89 -9.73
CA ASN A 68 8.98 3.01 -8.45
C ASN A 68 8.00 3.23 -7.28
N LEU A 69 6.99 4.09 -7.48
CA LEU A 69 5.91 4.28 -6.49
C LEU A 69 5.20 2.96 -6.19
N CYS A 70 4.79 2.21 -7.23
CA CYS A 70 4.13 0.92 -7.07
C CYS A 70 5.03 -0.12 -6.39
N LEU A 71 6.32 -0.16 -6.73
CA LEU A 71 7.30 -1.04 -6.10
C LEU A 71 7.50 -0.69 -4.62
N CYS A 72 7.58 0.60 -4.26
CA CYS A 72 7.66 1.02 -2.87
C CYS A 72 6.42 0.58 -2.07
N ILE A 73 5.21 0.79 -2.62
CA ILE A 73 3.96 0.36 -1.99
C ILE A 73 3.96 -1.16 -1.82
N LYS A 74 4.22 -1.92 -2.90
CA LYS A 74 4.26 -3.39 -2.88
C LYS A 74 5.24 -3.90 -1.83
N LYS A 75 6.42 -3.29 -1.75
CA LYS A 75 7.47 -3.67 -0.80
C LYS A 75 7.10 -3.33 0.64
N ALA A 76 6.57 -2.14 0.91
CA ALA A 76 6.13 -1.75 2.25
C ALA A 76 4.99 -2.66 2.76
N LEU A 77 4.00 -2.95 1.92
CA LEU A 77 2.89 -3.83 2.30
C LEU A 77 3.37 -5.27 2.53
N ASN A 78 4.24 -5.81 1.68
CA ASN A 78 4.84 -7.13 1.88
C ASN A 78 5.70 -7.24 3.15
N PHE A 79 6.17 -6.13 3.71
CA PHE A 79 6.98 -6.09 4.92
C PHE A 79 6.13 -5.92 6.18
N PHE A 80 5.13 -5.05 6.11
CA PHE A 80 4.43 -4.54 7.30
C PHE A 80 2.97 -5.02 7.40
N GLU A 81 2.43 -5.66 6.37
CA GLU A 81 1.10 -6.27 6.38
C GLU A 81 1.14 -7.69 5.79
N PRO A 82 1.71 -8.67 6.52
CA PRO A 82 1.85 -10.04 6.01
C PRO A 82 0.51 -10.77 5.80
N ARG A 83 -0.59 -10.26 6.38
CA ARG A 83 -1.94 -10.83 6.14
C ARG A 83 -2.42 -10.52 4.73
N PHE A 84 -1.87 -9.50 4.06
CA PHE A 84 -2.15 -9.18 2.66
C PHE A 84 -1.00 -9.67 1.77
N PHE A 85 -1.12 -10.91 1.29
CA PHE A 85 -0.05 -11.62 0.57
C PHE A 85 -0.39 -11.83 -0.91
N ASN A 86 0.58 -12.35 -1.69
CA ASN A 86 0.48 -12.46 -3.15
C ASN A 86 0.11 -11.13 -3.82
N LEU A 87 0.73 -10.06 -3.31
CA LEU A 87 0.38 -8.70 -3.65
C LEU A 87 0.87 -8.30 -5.04
N GLU A 88 -0.01 -7.71 -5.83
CA GLU A 88 0.30 -6.94 -7.02
C GLU A 88 -0.18 -5.50 -6.86
N VAL A 89 0.66 -4.55 -7.25
CA VAL A 89 0.36 -3.12 -7.13
C VAL A 89 0.52 -2.47 -8.49
N THR A 90 -0.52 -1.79 -8.96
CA THR A 90 -0.58 -1.22 -10.31
C THR A 90 -1.01 0.24 -10.27
N PHE A 91 -0.33 1.08 -11.04
CA PHE A 91 -0.74 2.46 -11.25
C PHE A 91 -1.90 2.48 -12.25
N GLN A 92 -3.03 3.09 -11.88
CA GLN A 92 -4.24 3.07 -12.71
C GLN A 92 -4.41 4.37 -13.47
N ASN A 93 -4.40 5.51 -12.76
CA ASN A 93 -4.68 6.80 -13.37
C ASN A 93 -4.11 7.96 -12.53
N TYR A 94 -3.90 9.11 -13.17
CA TYR A 94 -3.61 10.36 -12.49
C TYR A 94 -4.53 11.48 -12.96
N ASN A 95 -5.40 11.96 -12.07
CA ASN A 95 -6.20 13.15 -12.32
C ASN A 95 -5.37 14.40 -12.00
N LYS A 96 -4.78 15.02 -13.03
CA LYS A 96 -3.95 16.22 -12.91
C LYS A 96 -4.69 17.42 -12.28
N TYR A 97 -5.99 17.57 -12.55
CA TYR A 97 -6.80 18.68 -12.03
C TYR A 97 -7.05 18.54 -10.53
N LYS A 98 -7.44 17.33 -10.08
CA LYS A 98 -7.64 17.03 -8.66
C LYS A 98 -6.35 16.76 -7.90
N ARG A 99 -5.23 16.54 -8.62
CA ARG A 99 -3.94 16.08 -8.09
C ARG A 99 -4.08 14.79 -7.28
N ILE A 100 -4.86 13.84 -7.81
CA ILE A 100 -5.10 12.53 -7.20
C ILE A 100 -4.62 11.44 -8.15
N ALA A 101 -3.74 10.57 -7.66
CA ALA A 101 -3.36 9.34 -8.34
C ALA A 101 -4.12 8.16 -7.76
N GLN A 102 -4.60 7.29 -8.64
CA GLN A 102 -5.26 6.05 -8.29
C GLN A 102 -4.27 4.90 -8.51
N ILE A 103 -4.07 4.12 -7.47
CA ILE A 103 -3.25 2.91 -7.44
C ILE A 103 -4.14 1.77 -6.97
N CYS A 104 -4.00 0.59 -7.56
CA CYS A 104 -4.73 -0.60 -7.16
C CYS A 104 -3.77 -1.60 -6.54
N ALA A 105 -4.06 -2.04 -5.32
CA ALA A 105 -3.35 -3.12 -4.64
C ALA A 105 -4.27 -4.35 -4.59
N SER A 106 -3.88 -5.43 -5.26
CA SER A 106 -4.65 -6.69 -5.31
C SER A 106 -3.83 -7.84 -4.77
N GLY A 107 -4.45 -8.75 -4.04
CA GLY A 107 -3.76 -9.88 -3.42
C GLY A 107 -4.75 -10.78 -2.69
N LYS A 108 -4.27 -11.44 -1.63
CA LYS A 108 -5.09 -12.31 -0.80
C LYS A 108 -5.07 -11.90 0.67
N ILE A 109 -6.24 -11.94 1.30
CA ILE A 109 -6.45 -11.81 2.74
C ILE A 109 -7.22 -13.05 3.17
N ASP A 110 -6.71 -13.79 4.15
CA ASP A 110 -7.35 -15.03 4.65
C ASP A 110 -7.79 -16.02 3.54
N SER A 111 -6.94 -16.19 2.52
CA SER A 111 -7.18 -17.03 1.33
C SER A 111 -8.22 -16.50 0.32
N GLU A 112 -8.93 -15.43 0.63
CA GLU A 112 -9.84 -14.74 -0.29
C GLU A 112 -9.11 -13.68 -1.11
N ASN A 113 -9.55 -13.47 -2.35
CA ASN A 113 -9.00 -12.40 -3.18
C ASN A 113 -9.52 -11.05 -2.67
N ALA A 114 -8.62 -10.11 -2.43
CA ALA A 114 -8.94 -8.76 -1.98
C ALA A 114 -8.30 -7.74 -2.91
N THR A 115 -9.04 -6.68 -3.19
CA THR A 115 -8.57 -5.51 -3.94
C THR A 115 -8.84 -4.27 -3.13
N ILE A 116 -7.81 -3.46 -2.93
CA ILE A 116 -7.85 -2.22 -2.17
C ILE A 116 -7.47 -1.09 -3.12
N ASN A 117 -8.34 -0.09 -3.24
CA ASN A 117 -8.07 1.09 -4.03
C ASN A 117 -7.35 2.11 -3.16
N LEU A 118 -6.23 2.63 -3.67
CA LEU A 118 -5.37 3.58 -2.99
C LEU A 118 -5.40 4.89 -3.75
N PHE A 119 -5.80 5.96 -3.07
CA PHE A 119 -5.84 7.31 -3.63
C PHE A 119 -4.75 8.16 -3.01
N LEU A 120 -3.74 8.51 -3.80
CA LEU A 120 -2.66 9.40 -3.39
C LEU A 120 -3.03 10.85 -3.74
N HIS A 121 -3.25 11.67 -2.72
CA HIS A 121 -3.39 13.12 -2.82
C HIS A 121 -2.02 13.77 -2.90
N VAL A 122 -1.58 14.12 -4.11
CA VAL A 122 -0.20 14.57 -4.42
C VAL A 122 0.10 15.95 -3.80
N SER A 123 -0.90 16.78 -3.53
CA SER A 123 -0.72 18.08 -2.88
C SER A 123 -0.17 17.97 -1.46
N VAL A 124 -0.46 16.86 -0.77
CA VAL A 124 -0.08 16.61 0.63
C VAL A 124 0.67 15.29 0.80
N TRP A 125 0.91 14.56 -0.30
CA TRP A 125 1.48 13.21 -0.33
C TRP A 125 0.86 12.26 0.69
N LYS A 126 -0.48 12.25 0.75
CA LYS A 126 -1.27 11.43 1.66
C LYS A 126 -2.08 10.37 0.88
N PHE A 127 -2.10 9.15 1.38
CA PHE A 127 -2.95 8.07 0.87
C PHE A 127 -4.27 8.02 1.62
N ASN A 128 -5.32 7.68 0.88
CA ASN A 128 -6.60 7.23 1.40
C ASN A 128 -6.91 5.86 0.82
N CYS A 129 -7.32 4.92 1.67
CA CYS A 129 -7.71 3.58 1.26
C CYS A 129 -9.23 3.50 1.11
N GLU A 130 -9.72 3.02 -0.03
CA GLU A 130 -11.14 2.75 -0.32
C GLU A 130 -11.38 1.28 -0.63
#